data_AF-A0A7W0YQ68-F1
#
_entry.id   AF-A0A7W0YQ68-F1
#
_cell.length_a   1.000
_cell.length_b   1.000
_cell.length_c   1.000
_cell.angle_alpha   90.00
_cell.angle_beta   90.00
_cell.angle_gamma   90.00
#
_symmetry.space_group_name_H-M   'P 1'
#
loop_
_entity.id
_entity.type
_entity.pdbx_description
1 polymer ?
#
loop_
_entity_poly.entity_id
_entity_poly.type
_entity_poly.pdbx_seq_one_letter_code
_entity_poly.pdbx_strand_id
1 'polypeptide(L)'
;MTVAIAYVDGPRLARSLFAAADWVAAGREEINRINVFPVPDGDTGTNMSLTMKAAVDAANAAPEATRARAGGVAAEIAAGSLMGARGNSGVILSQIFRGFARAIGDREKIDGRDIAAALGGARDTA
;
A
#
# COMPACT_ATOMS: atom_id res chain seq x y z
N MET A 1 -7.61 -23.05 -19.83
CA MET A 1 -7.24 -21.69 -20.27
C MET A 1 -7.00 -20.85 -19.03
N THR A 2 -5.78 -20.37 -18.83
CA THR A 2 -5.50 -19.36 -17.80
C THR A 2 -6.07 -18.03 -18.28
N VAL A 3 -7.05 -17.48 -17.55
CA VAL A 3 -7.59 -16.15 -17.83
C VAL A 3 -6.53 -15.13 -17.40
N ALA A 4 -5.96 -14.41 -18.37
CA ALA A 4 -5.02 -13.34 -18.07
C ALA A 4 -5.76 -12.12 -17.49
N ILE A 5 -5.23 -11.53 -16.42
CA ILE A 5 -5.76 -10.28 -15.86
C ILE A 5 -5.35 -9.14 -16.79
N ALA A 6 -6.30 -8.60 -17.54
CA ALA A 6 -6.04 -7.50 -18.49
C ALA A 6 -5.92 -6.12 -17.83
N TYR A 7 -6.52 -5.94 -16.64
CA TYR A 7 -6.51 -4.66 -15.93
C TYR A 7 -6.77 -4.83 -14.43
N VAL A 8 -6.43 -3.79 -13.66
CA VAL A 8 -6.77 -3.62 -12.24
C VAL A 8 -7.61 -2.34 -12.10
N ASP A 9 -8.85 -2.47 -11.62
CA ASP A 9 -9.71 -1.35 -11.21
C ASP A 9 -9.57 -1.09 -9.70
N GLY A 10 -10.30 -0.11 -9.17
CA GLY A 10 -10.30 0.19 -7.74
C GLY A 10 -10.57 -1.04 -6.86
N PRO A 11 -11.65 -1.82 -7.10
CA PRO A 11 -11.93 -3.00 -6.30
C PRO A 11 -10.83 -4.08 -6.37
N ARG A 12 -10.21 -4.31 -7.53
CA ARG A 12 -9.07 -5.25 -7.64
C ARG A 12 -7.86 -4.74 -6.88
N LEU A 13 -7.53 -3.45 -7.02
CA LEU A 13 -6.39 -2.85 -6.32
C LEU A 13 -6.58 -2.90 -4.80
N ALA A 14 -7.77 -2.54 -4.32
CA ALA A 14 -8.12 -2.60 -2.90
C ALA A 14 -7.94 -4.01 -2.35
N ARG A 15 -8.51 -5.03 -3.00
CA ARG A 15 -8.35 -6.43 -2.57
C ARG A 15 -6.89 -6.88 -2.54
N SER A 16 -6.08 -6.50 -3.52
CA SER A 16 -4.65 -6.81 -3.53
C SER A 16 -3.91 -6.17 -2.35
N LEU A 17 -4.22 -4.92 -2.01
CA LEU A 17 -3.60 -4.21 -0.89
C LEU A 17 -4.10 -4.70 0.47
N PHE A 18 -5.35 -5.15 0.56
CA PHE A 18 -5.91 -5.75 1.78
C PHE A 18 -5.25 -7.10 2.05
N ALA A 19 -5.10 -7.93 1.03
CA ALA A 19 -4.34 -9.17 1.14
C ALA A 19 -2.89 -8.90 1.55
N ALA A 20 -2.25 -7.86 1.01
CA ALA A 20 -0.90 -7.47 1.43
C ALA A 20 -0.85 -7.03 2.91
N ALA A 21 -1.86 -6.30 3.40
CA ALA A 21 -1.96 -5.94 4.81
C ALA A 21 -2.09 -7.17 5.72
N ASP A 22 -2.90 -8.15 5.32
CA ASP A 22 -3.06 -9.42 6.04
C ASP A 22 -1.75 -10.20 6.10
N TRP A 23 -1.00 -10.24 4.99
CA TRP A 23 0.32 -10.88 4.94
C TRP A 23 1.34 -10.18 5.84
N VAL A 24 1.38 -8.84 5.86
CA VAL A 24 2.26 -8.08 6.77
C VAL A 24 1.87 -8.32 8.22
N ALA A 25 0.58 -8.38 8.54
CA ALA A 25 0.11 -8.67 9.89
C ALA A 25 0.46 -10.10 10.32
N ALA A 26 0.27 -11.09 9.45
CA ALA A 26 0.64 -12.48 9.72
C ALA A 26 2.17 -12.66 9.89
N GLY A 27 2.97 -11.91 9.12
CA GLY A 27 4.43 -11.91 9.20
C GLY A 27 5.02 -10.99 10.26
N ARG A 28 4.20 -10.31 11.08
CA ARG A 28 4.64 -9.24 12.01
C ARG A 28 5.83 -9.64 12.88
N GLU A 29 5.74 -10.78 13.55
CA GLU A 29 6.80 -11.24 14.48
C GLU A 29 8.09 -11.58 13.74
N GLU A 30 7.98 -12.15 12.54
CA GLU A 30 9.14 -12.45 11.71
C GLU A 30 9.82 -11.16 11.22
N ILE A 31 9.04 -10.16 10.81
CA ILE A 31 9.56 -8.85 10.40
C ILE A 31 10.25 -8.15 11.58
N ASN A 32 9.65 -8.20 12.78
CA ASN A 32 10.27 -7.69 14.01
C ASN A 32 11.61 -8.38 14.28
N ARG A 33 11.68 -9.70 14.08
CA ARG A 33 12.86 -10.53 14.35
C ARG A 33 14.03 -10.26 13.39
N ILE A 34 13.76 -10.00 12.11
CA ILE A 34 14.82 -9.73 11.12
C ILE A 34 15.33 -8.29 11.17
N ASN A 35 14.65 -7.37 11.87
CA ASN A 35 15.13 -6.00 12.06
C ASN A 35 16.31 -5.97 13.04
N VAL A 36 17.52 -6.09 12.50
CA VAL A 36 18.76 -6.19 13.29
C VAL A 36 19.68 -4.96 13.14
N PHE A 37 19.27 -3.92 12.40
CA PHE A 37 20.11 -2.75 12.13
C PHE A 37 19.31 -1.42 12.19
N PRO A 38 19.89 -0.32 12.71
CA PRO A 38 21.12 -0.24 13.51
C PRO A 38 20.90 -0.73 14.95
N VAL A 39 19.64 -0.77 15.41
CA VAL A 39 19.24 -1.23 16.74
C VAL A 39 18.04 -2.18 16.58
N PRO A 40 18.08 -3.38 17.18
CA PRO A 40 16.97 -4.33 17.15
C PRO A 40 15.91 -3.94 18.19
N ASP A 41 15.13 -2.92 17.89
CA ASP A 41 14.00 -2.44 18.71
C ASP A 41 12.78 -3.37 18.66
N GLY A 42 12.77 -4.32 17.71
CA GLY A 42 11.74 -5.35 17.60
C GLY A 42 10.36 -4.83 17.24
N ASP A 43 10.27 -3.65 16.62
CA ASP A 43 8.99 -2.98 16.36
C ASP A 43 8.64 -2.81 14.87
N THR A 44 9.55 -3.15 13.94
CA THR A 44 9.40 -2.84 12.51
C THR A 44 8.14 -3.46 11.91
N GLY A 45 7.87 -4.73 12.17
CA GLY A 45 6.66 -5.42 11.73
C GLY A 45 5.40 -4.84 12.37
N THR A 46 5.46 -4.49 13.66
CA THR A 46 4.35 -3.83 14.36
C THR A 46 4.02 -2.49 13.71
N ASN A 47 5.04 -1.68 13.45
CA ASN A 47 4.95 -0.37 12.79
C ASN A 47 4.36 -0.48 11.38
N MET A 48 4.85 -1.43 10.56
CA MET A 48 4.32 -1.68 9.22
C MET A 48 2.87 -2.18 9.25
N SER A 49 2.55 -3.12 10.14
CA SER A 49 1.19 -3.68 10.27
C SER A 49 0.16 -2.63 10.66
N LEU A 50 0.47 -1.78 11.65
CA LEU A 50 -0.41 -0.68 12.07
C LEU A 50 -0.58 0.37 10.97
N THR A 51 0.49 0.67 10.23
CA THR A 51 0.46 1.60 9.09
C THR A 51 -0.41 1.06 7.94
N MET A 52 -0.24 -0.23 7.59
CA MET A 52 -1.07 -0.91 6.59
C MET A 52 -2.54 -0.93 7.01
N LYS A 53 -2.83 -1.22 8.29
CA LYS A 53 -4.19 -1.21 8.80
C LYS A 53 -4.86 0.15 8.61
N ALA A 54 -4.16 1.25 8.95
CA ALA A 54 -4.70 2.59 8.75
C ALA A 54 -4.97 2.91 7.26
N ALA A 55 -4.10 2.45 6.36
CA ALA A 55 -4.30 2.59 4.92
C ALA A 55 -5.56 1.84 4.45
N VAL A 56 -5.73 0.58 4.88
CA VAL A 56 -6.89 -0.25 4.55
C VAL A 56 -8.18 0.35 5.09
N ASP A 57 -8.17 0.82 6.34
CA ASP A 57 -9.33 1.44 6.98
C ASP A 57 -9.77 2.71 6.21
N ALA A 58 -8.81 3.56 5.79
CA ALA A 58 -9.09 4.75 4.98
C ALA A 58 -9.68 4.38 3.61
N ALA A 59 -9.05 3.42 2.90
CA ALA A 59 -9.53 2.97 1.61
C ALA A 59 -10.93 2.35 1.67
N ASN A 60 -11.28 1.65 2.76
CA ASN A 60 -12.62 1.09 2.98
C ASN A 60 -13.67 2.16 3.31
N ALA A 61 -13.29 3.19 4.07
CA ALA A 61 -14.17 4.29 4.45
C ALA A 61 -14.49 5.24 3.28
N ALA A 62 -13.72 5.17 2.19
CA ALA A 62 -13.89 6.03 1.05
C ALA A 62 -15.25 5.82 0.31
N PRO A 63 -15.81 6.87 -0.31
CA PRO A 63 -17.03 6.77 -1.10
C PRO A 63 -16.93 5.73 -2.21
N GLU A 64 -18.04 5.07 -2.56
CA GLU A 64 -18.08 4.04 -3.62
C GLU A 64 -17.51 4.56 -4.96
N ALA A 65 -17.83 5.81 -5.32
CA ALA A 65 -17.30 6.43 -6.54
C ALA A 65 -15.76 6.59 -6.53
N THR A 66 -15.17 6.75 -5.36
CA THR A 66 -13.70 6.76 -5.19
C THR A 66 -13.16 5.33 -5.26
N ARG A 67 -13.78 4.39 -4.55
CA ARG A 67 -13.37 2.97 -4.50
C ARG A 67 -13.51 2.25 -5.84
N ALA A 68 -14.33 2.76 -6.77
CA ALA A 68 -14.48 2.22 -8.12
C ALA A 68 -13.22 2.42 -8.99
N ARG A 69 -12.40 3.45 -8.72
CA ARG A 69 -11.24 3.83 -9.54
C ARG A 69 -9.93 3.40 -8.91
N ALA A 70 -9.01 2.86 -9.71
CA ALA A 70 -7.67 2.50 -9.25
C ALA A 70 -6.94 3.69 -8.60
N GLY A 71 -7.02 4.87 -9.22
CA GLY A 71 -6.47 6.12 -8.70
C GLY A 71 -7.08 6.56 -7.38
N GLY A 72 -8.41 6.43 -7.25
CA GLY A 72 -9.12 6.75 -6.01
C GLY A 72 -8.64 5.87 -4.85
N VAL A 73 -8.59 4.55 -5.05
CA VAL A 73 -8.08 3.62 -4.04
C VAL A 73 -6.61 3.90 -3.70
N ALA A 74 -5.76 4.12 -4.71
CA ALA A 74 -4.35 4.42 -4.47
C ALA A 74 -4.16 5.70 -3.64
N ALA A 75 -4.94 6.74 -3.92
CA ALA A 75 -4.91 7.99 -3.17
C ALA A 75 -5.33 7.80 -1.70
N GLU A 76 -6.39 7.04 -1.43
CA GLU A 76 -6.86 6.78 -0.06
C GLU A 76 -5.87 5.92 0.73
N ILE A 77 -5.24 4.93 0.10
CA ILE A 77 -4.17 4.13 0.71
C ILE A 77 -2.96 5.01 1.07
N ALA A 78 -2.57 5.91 0.17
CA ALA A 78 -1.48 6.86 0.42
C ALA A 78 -1.81 7.81 1.57
N ALA A 79 -3.03 8.36 1.59
CA ALA A 79 -3.47 9.26 2.66
C ALA A 79 -3.57 8.55 4.02
N GLY A 80 -4.22 7.37 4.05
CA GLY A 80 -4.39 6.57 5.26
C GLY A 80 -3.07 6.06 5.83
N SER A 81 -2.16 5.60 4.97
CA SER A 81 -0.81 5.19 5.41
C SER A 81 -0.01 6.36 5.96
N LEU A 82 -0.10 7.55 5.37
CA LEU A 82 0.61 8.74 5.86
C LEU A 82 0.07 9.21 7.22
N MET A 83 -1.26 9.30 7.36
CA MET A 83 -1.89 9.70 8.63
C MET A 83 -1.71 8.66 9.74
N GLY A 84 -1.64 7.39 9.36
CA GLY A 84 -1.49 6.26 10.28
C GLY A 84 -0.06 5.77 10.49
N ALA A 85 0.93 6.43 9.88
CA ALA A 85 2.32 5.98 9.90
C ALA A 85 2.85 5.83 11.34
N ARG A 86 3.53 4.70 11.61
CA ARG A 86 4.16 4.41 12.90
C ARG A 86 5.65 4.15 12.72
N GLY A 87 6.46 4.83 13.52
CA GLY A 87 7.92 4.72 13.47
C GLY A 87 8.51 5.04 12.09
N ASN A 88 9.79 4.73 11.91
CA ASN A 88 10.49 4.99 10.66
C ASN A 88 9.99 4.10 9.52
N SER A 89 9.74 2.81 9.79
CA SER A 89 9.27 1.86 8.77
C SER A 89 7.89 2.23 8.24
N GLY A 90 6.97 2.69 9.09
CA GLY A 90 5.67 3.20 8.67
C GLY A 90 5.77 4.48 7.84
N VAL A 91 6.64 5.41 8.21
CA VAL A 91 6.87 6.64 7.44
C VAL A 91 7.39 6.30 6.04
N ILE A 92 8.42 5.45 5.92
CA ILE A 92 8.95 5.01 4.62
C ILE A 92 7.86 4.32 3.79
N LEU A 93 7.10 3.41 4.40
CA LEU A 93 6.01 2.71 3.72
C LEU A 93 4.94 3.68 3.18
N SER A 94 4.61 4.73 3.93
CA SER A 94 3.70 5.77 3.45
C SER A 94 4.27 6.59 2.28
N GLN A 95 5.60 6.80 2.23
CA GLN A 95 6.24 7.47 1.09
C GLN A 95 6.16 6.60 -0.17
N ILE A 96 6.37 5.28 -0.04
CA ILE A 96 6.21 4.30 -1.11
C ILE A 96 4.79 4.40 -1.69
N PHE A 97 3.75 4.34 -0.83
CA PHE A 97 2.37 4.46 -1.30
C PHE A 97 2.06 5.82 -1.93
N ARG A 98 2.63 6.91 -1.40
CA ARG A 98 2.47 8.24 -2.00
C ARG A 98 3.06 8.31 -3.40
N GLY A 99 4.26 7.78 -3.61
CA GLY A 99 4.91 7.72 -4.92
C GLY A 99 4.12 6.85 -5.90
N PHE A 100 3.64 5.69 -5.43
CA PHE A 100 2.77 4.79 -6.19
C PHE A 100 1.47 5.49 -6.63
N ALA A 101 0.76 6.13 -5.70
CA ALA A 101 -0.49 6.81 -5.96
C ALA A 101 -0.32 7.99 -6.93
N ARG A 102 0.74 8.78 -6.76
CA ARG A 102 1.06 9.89 -7.67
C ARG A 102 1.25 9.42 -9.11
N ALA A 103 1.91 8.29 -9.32
CA ALA A 103 2.14 7.74 -10.65
C ALA A 103 0.87 7.15 -11.27
N ILE A 104 -0.03 6.57 -10.46
CA ILE A 104 -1.36 6.12 -10.91
C ILE A 104 -2.27 7.30 -11.28
N GLY A 105 -2.22 8.42 -10.55
CA GLY A 105 -3.09 9.58 -10.78
C GLY A 105 -4.57 9.21 -10.63
N ASP A 106 -5.43 9.75 -11.49
CA ASP A 106 -6.90 9.58 -11.40
C ASP A 106 -7.49 8.41 -12.20
N ARG A 107 -6.63 7.53 -12.75
CA ARG A 107 -7.04 6.44 -13.64
C ARG A 107 -8.11 5.54 -13.02
N GLU A 108 -9.13 5.21 -13.80
CA GLU A 108 -10.15 4.24 -13.37
C GLU A 108 -9.59 2.81 -13.30
N LYS A 109 -8.75 2.47 -14.29
CA LYS A 109 -8.13 1.16 -14.49
C LYS A 109 -6.66 1.33 -14.83
N ILE A 110 -5.84 0.37 -14.43
CA ILE A 110 -4.41 0.31 -14.72
C ILE A 110 -4.03 -1.05 -15.32
N ASP A 111 -3.01 -1.08 -16.16
CA ASP A 111 -2.41 -2.32 -16.68
C ASP A 111 -1.04 -2.61 -16.04
N GLY A 112 -0.35 -3.64 -16.50
CA GLY A 112 0.98 -4.00 -15.97
C GLY A 112 2.05 -2.93 -16.17
N ARG A 113 1.97 -2.13 -17.23
CA ARG A 113 2.91 -1.02 -17.49
C ARG A 113 2.66 0.13 -16.53
N ASP A 114 1.39 0.43 -16.26
CA ASP A 114 1.02 1.42 -15.24
C ASP A 114 1.51 1.00 -13.85
N ILE A 115 1.38 -0.29 -13.48
CA ILE A 115 1.92 -0.81 -12.22
C ILE A 115 3.45 -0.68 -12.17
N ALA A 116 4.15 -1.02 -13.25
CA ALA A 116 5.60 -0.88 -13.31
C ALA A 116 6.03 0.59 -13.16
N ALA A 117 5.34 1.52 -13.83
CA ALA A 117 5.57 2.96 -13.67
C ALA A 117 5.28 3.42 -12.24
N ALA A 118 4.22 2.90 -11.61
CA ALA A 118 3.86 3.24 -10.24
C ALA A 118 4.88 2.73 -9.21
N LEU A 119 5.44 1.54 -9.41
CA LEU A 119 6.58 1.05 -8.60
C LEU A 119 7.84 1.91 -8.81
N GLY A 120 8.07 2.41 -10.04
CA GLY A 120 9.11 3.40 -10.30
C GLY A 120 8.90 4.70 -9.51
N GLY A 121 7.68 5.24 -9.53
CA GLY A 121 7.32 6.42 -8.74
C GLY A 121 7.44 6.21 -7.23
N ALA A 122 7.12 5.01 -6.74
CA ALA A 122 7.31 4.62 -5.35
C ALA A 122 8.79 4.62 -4.93
N ARG A 123 9.66 4.00 -5.74
CA ARG A 123 11.11 3.99 -5.54
C ARG A 123 11.70 5.40 -5.49
N ASP A 124 11.28 6.28 -6.38
CA ASP A 124 11.85 7.63 -6.48
C ASP A 124 11.38 8.56 -5.34
N THR A 125 10.36 8.16 -4.59
CA THR A 125 9.76 8.96 -3.51
C THR A 125 10.24 8.56 -2.11
N ALA A 126 10.68 7.32 -1.92
CA ALA A 126 10.99 6.72 -0.62
C ALA A 126 12.49 6.53 -0.41
#